data_AF-A0A848TN99-F1
#
_entry.id   AF-A0A848TN99-F1
#
_cell.length_a   1.000
_cell.length_b   1.000
_cell.length_c   1.000
_cell.angle_alpha   90.00
_cell.angle_beta   90.00
_cell.angle_gamma   90.00
#
_symmetry.space_group_name_H-M   'P 1'
#
loop_
_entity.id
_entity.type
_entity.pdbx_description
1 polymer ?
#
loop_
_entity_poly.entity_id
_entity_poly.type
_entity_poly.pdbx_seq_one_letter_code
_entity_poly.pdbx_strand_id
1 'polypeptide(L)'
;FEAALKGMNEGDITSEPVLTRFGWHIIRIDAFIKGRPLPFEVVHGRIADALEKAAWTAQAREFVDGLVMSADVSGVDFRFG
;
A
#
# COMPACT_ATOMS: atom_id res chain seq x y z
N PHE A 1 8.45 4.33 -9.77
CA PHE A 1 9.13 5.52 -9.21
C PHE A 1 9.79 5.19 -7.88
N GLU A 2 9.05 5.05 -6.77
CA GLU A 2 9.62 4.81 -5.43
C GLU A 2 10.57 3.61 -5.34
N ALA A 3 10.24 2.50 -6.00
CA ALA A 3 11.11 1.33 -6.06
C ALA A 3 12.48 1.63 -6.70
N ALA A 4 12.55 2.54 -7.67
CA ALA A 4 13.81 2.93 -8.31
C ALA A 4 14.67 3.83 -7.42
N LEU A 5 14.05 4.58 -6.49
CA LEU A 5 14.78 5.36 -5.48
C LEU A 5 15.46 4.48 -4.44
N LYS A 6 15.03 3.22 -4.30
CA LYS A 6 15.53 2.32 -3.26
C LYS A 6 17.01 2.01 -3.49
N GLY A 7 17.86 2.50 -2.60
CA GLY A 7 19.30 2.26 -2.65
C GLY A 7 20.09 3.29 -3.47
N MET A 8 19.43 4.29 -4.05
CA MET A 8 20.10 5.48 -4.58
C MET A 8 20.60 6.37 -3.42
N ASN A 9 21.71 7.07 -3.65
CA ASN A 9 22.31 8.04 -2.75
C ASN A 9 22.11 9.47 -3.26
N GLU A 10 22.41 10.44 -2.41
CA GLU A 10 22.46 11.85 -2.80
C GLU A 10 23.46 12.07 -3.93
N GLY A 11 23.05 12.78 -4.98
CA GLY A 11 23.80 12.99 -6.21
C GLY A 11 23.59 11.92 -7.28
N ASP A 12 23.03 10.74 -6.95
CA ASP A 12 22.81 9.67 -7.92
C ASP A 12 21.77 10.07 -8.97
N ILE A 13 22.03 9.66 -10.20
CA ILE A 13 21.07 9.69 -11.31
C ILE A 13 20.83 8.26 -11.80
N THR A 14 19.60 7.94 -12.16
CA THR A 14 19.26 6.64 -12.77
C THR A 14 20.05 6.44 -14.06
N SER A 15 20.75 5.30 -14.18
CA SER A 15 21.54 4.96 -15.37
C SER A 15 20.68 4.71 -16.62
N GLU A 16 19.44 4.27 -16.43
CA GLU A 16 18.45 4.01 -17.47
C GLU A 16 17.12 4.68 -17.12
N PRO A 17 16.30 5.08 -18.11
CA PRO A 17 14.96 5.60 -17.86
C PRO A 17 14.07 4.61 -17.10
N VAL A 18 13.32 5.09 -16.12
CA VAL A 18 12.41 4.30 -15.29
C VAL A 18 10.98 4.43 -15.80
N LEU A 19 10.39 3.33 -16.28
CA LEU A 19 8.98 3.30 -16.67
C LEU A 19 8.07 3.28 -15.43
N THR A 20 7.00 4.05 -15.48
CA THR A 20 5.92 4.08 -14.48
C THR A 20 4.57 4.15 -15.20
N ARG A 21 3.45 4.10 -14.45
CA ARG A 21 2.11 4.34 -15.01
C ARG A 21 1.94 5.71 -15.68
N PHE A 22 2.85 6.65 -15.42
CA PHE A 22 2.83 8.00 -15.96
C PHE A 22 3.86 8.21 -17.09
N GLY A 23 4.48 7.13 -17.59
CA GLY A 23 5.53 7.19 -18.61
C GLY A 23 6.94 7.06 -18.04
N TRP A 24 7.93 7.56 -18.79
CA TRP A 24 9.37 7.40 -18.52
C TRP A 24 9.93 8.53 -17.66
N HIS A 25 10.81 8.18 -16.71
CA HIS A 25 11.44 9.11 -15.78
C HIS A 25 12.95 8.96 -15.81
N ILE A 26 13.69 10.08 -15.87
CA ILE A 26 15.10 10.13 -15.45
C ILE A 26 15.09 10.78 -14.06
N ILE A 27 15.68 10.11 -13.08
CA ILE A 27 15.53 10.50 -11.67
C ILE A 27 16.90 10.86 -11.12
N ARG A 28 17.03 12.04 -10.50
CA ARG A 28 18.22 12.48 -9.76
C ARG A 28 17.84 12.80 -8.31
N ILE A 29 18.65 12.34 -7.36
CA ILE A 29 18.47 12.71 -5.94
C ILE A 29 19.33 13.93 -5.65
N ASP A 30 18.69 15.09 -5.46
CA ASP A 30 19.41 16.31 -5.08
C ASP A 30 19.78 16.34 -3.58
N ALA A 31 18.91 15.78 -2.73
CA ALA A 31 19.15 15.64 -1.30
C ALA A 31 18.41 14.42 -0.72
N PHE A 32 19.03 13.70 0.22
CA PHE A 32 18.39 12.58 0.90
C PHE A 32 18.79 12.50 2.37
N ILE A 33 17.78 12.39 3.26
CA ILE A 33 17.99 12.13 4.68
C ILE A 33 17.44 10.76 5.01
N LYS A 34 18.31 9.88 5.52
CA LYS A 34 17.90 8.55 5.97
C LYS A 34 17.00 8.67 7.19
N GLY A 35 15.73 8.32 7.02
CA GLY A 35 14.80 8.19 8.14
C GLY A 35 15.30 7.16 9.16
N ARG A 36 15.12 7.46 10.45
CA ARG A 36 15.29 6.48 11.52
C ARG A 36 13.93 5.92 11.93
N PRO A 37 13.85 4.63 12.31
CA PRO A 37 12.64 4.10 12.93
C PRO A 37 12.23 4.97 14.12
N LEU A 38 10.94 5.31 14.20
CA LEU A 38 10.38 6.02 15.36
C LEU A 38 10.22 5.03 16.53
N PRO A 39 10.40 5.48 17.79
CA PRO A 39 10.04 4.68 18.95
C PRO A 39 8.58 4.24 18.88
N PHE A 40 8.30 3.04 19.37
CA PHE A 40 6.97 2.42 19.29
C PHE A 40 5.89 3.30 19.93
N GLU A 41 6.21 3.91 21.06
CA GLU A 41 5.33 4.75 21.87
C GLU A 41 4.79 5.94 21.05
N VAL A 42 5.62 6.48 20.15
CA VAL A 42 5.25 7.60 19.27
C VAL A 42 4.27 7.17 18.17
N VAL A 43 4.38 5.92 17.72
CA VAL A 43 3.56 5.39 16.61
C VAL A 43 2.45 4.44 17.05
N HIS A 44 2.35 4.14 18.34
CA HIS A 44 1.41 3.18 18.91
C HIS A 44 -0.03 3.46 18.47
N GLY A 45 -0.50 4.71 18.61
CA GLY A 45 -1.86 5.09 18.20
C GLY A 45 -2.12 4.83 16.72
N ARG A 46 -1.18 5.19 15.84
CA ARG A 46 -1.30 4.95 14.40
C ARG A 46 -1.34 3.46 14.05
N ILE A 47 -0.59 2.63 14.79
CA ILE A 47 -0.62 1.18 14.62
C ILE A 47 -1.97 0.63 15.06
N ALA A 48 -2.49 1.06 16.22
CA ALA A 48 -3.79 0.66 16.71
C ALA A 48 -4.91 1.02 15.71
N ASP A 49 -4.95 2.26 15.22
CA ASP A 49 -5.93 2.71 14.22
C ASP A 49 -5.87 1.87 12.93
N ALA A 50 -4.65 1.55 12.47
CA ALA A 50 -4.46 0.73 11.28
C ALA A 50 -4.95 -0.71 11.48
N LEU A 51 -4.68 -1.29 12.66
CA LEU A 51 -5.15 -2.63 13.01
C LEU A 51 -6.67 -2.67 13.15
N GLU A 52 -7.28 -1.66 13.77
CA GLU A 52 -8.73 -1.55 13.90
C GLU A 52 -9.39 -1.46 12.51
N LYS A 53 -8.88 -0.61 11.63
CA LYS A 53 -9.38 -0.48 10.26
C LYS A 53 -9.25 -1.78 9.47
N ALA A 54 -8.12 -2.48 9.62
CA ALA A 54 -7.89 -3.76 8.95
C ALA A 54 -8.85 -4.84 9.46
N ALA A 55 -9.03 -4.94 10.79
CA ALA A 55 -9.97 -5.87 11.40
C ALA A 55 -11.41 -5.59 10.98
N TRP A 56 -11.84 -4.32 10.99
CA TRP A 56 -13.16 -3.93 10.51
C TRP A 56 -13.38 -4.31 9.05
N THR A 57 -12.41 -4.04 8.17
CA THR A 57 -12.51 -4.38 6.75
C THR A 57 -12.62 -5.90 6.54
N ALA A 58 -11.86 -6.68 7.31
CA ALA A 58 -11.90 -8.14 7.22
C ALA A 58 -13.26 -8.69 7.70
N GLN A 59 -13.73 -8.25 8.86
CA GLN A 59 -15.00 -8.72 9.43
C GLN A 59 -16.21 -8.27 8.60
N ALA A 60 -16.19 -7.06 8.04
CA ALA A 60 -17.25 -6.58 7.16
C ALA A 60 -17.36 -7.45 5.90
N ARG A 61 -16.23 -7.87 5.32
CA ARG A 61 -16.22 -8.82 4.19
C ARG A 61 -16.77 -10.17 4.58
N GLU A 62 -16.27 -10.77 5.66
CA GLU A 62 -16.73 -12.07 6.14
C GLU A 62 -18.25 -12.08 6.43
N PHE A 63 -18.76 -11.00 7.03
CA PHE A 63 -20.18 -10.83 7.28
C PHE A 63 -20.99 -10.76 5.98
N VAL A 64 -20.55 -9.97 5.00
CA VAL A 64 -21.21 -9.87 3.68
C VAL A 64 -21.15 -11.19 2.94
N ASP A 65 -20.01 -11.89 2.97
CA ASP A 65 -19.86 -13.20 2.34
C ASP A 65 -20.85 -14.21 2.94
N GLY A 66 -21.00 -14.22 4.27
CA GLY A 66 -22.01 -15.03 4.96
C GLY A 66 -23.45 -14.71 4.53
N LEU A 67 -23.79 -13.42 4.39
CA LEU A 67 -25.11 -13.01 3.88
C LEU A 67 -25.33 -13.50 2.45
N VAL A 68 -24.35 -13.30 1.55
CA VAL A 68 -24.42 -13.73 0.15
C VAL A 68 -24.60 -15.24 0.05
N MET A 69 -23.86 -16.03 0.83
CA MET A 69 -23.99 -17.49 0.82
C MET A 69 -25.37 -17.98 1.28
N SER A 70 -26.03 -17.24 2.17
CA SER A 70 -27.36 -17.61 2.69
C SER A 70 -28.53 -17.09 1.84
N ALA A 71 -28.27 -16.18 0.91
CA ALA A 71 -29.30 -15.55 0.10
C ALA A 71 -29.50 -16.29 -1.23
N ASP A 72 -30.75 -16.35 -1.69
CA ASP A 72 -31.03 -16.68 -3.09
C ASP A 72 -30.83 -15.43 -3.95
N VAL A 73 -29.72 -15.38 -4.68
CA VAL A 73 -29.34 -14.22 -5.49
C VAL A 73 -29.35 -14.61 -6.97
N SER A 74 -30.19 -13.95 -7.77
CA SER A 74 -30.27 -14.16 -9.21
C SER A 74 -29.86 -12.91 -9.99
N GLY A 75 -29.28 -13.10 -11.18
CA GLY A 75 -28.93 -12.01 -12.11
C GLY A 75 -27.57 -11.33 -11.86
N VAL A 76 -26.72 -11.86 -10.99
CA VAL A 76 -25.38 -11.31 -10.69
C VAL A 76 -24.35 -12.43 -10.56
N ASP A 77 -23.16 -12.25 -11.13
CA ASP A 77 -22.02 -13.18 -11.02
C ASP A 77 -21.01 -12.65 -10.00
N PHE A 78 -20.96 -13.28 -8.82
CA PHE A 78 -19.98 -12.98 -7.79
C PHE A 78 -18.76 -13.89 -7.94
N ARG A 79 -17.81 -13.51 -8.80
CA ARG A 79 -16.47 -14.11 -8.77
C ARG A 79 -15.65 -13.47 -7.66
N PHE A 80 -15.68 -14.07 -6.48
CA PHE A 80 -14.72 -13.79 -5.41
C PHE A 80 -13.48 -14.68 -5.64
N GLY A 81 -12.33 -14.04 -5.92
CA GLY A 81 -11.04 -14.68 -6.11
C GLY A 81 -10.13 -14.52 -4.91
#